data_AF-A0A0D9VQD2-F1
#
_entry.id   AF-A0A0D9VQD2-F1
#
_cell.length_a   1.000
_cell.length_b   1.000
_cell.length_c   1.000
_cell.angle_alpha   90.00
_cell.angle_beta   90.00
_cell.angle_gamma   90.00
#
_symmetry.space_group_name_H-M   'P 1'
#
loop_
_entity.id
_entity.type
_entity.pdbx_description
1 polymer ?
#
loop_
_entity_poly.entity_id
_entity_poly.type
_entity_poly.pdbx_seq_one_letter_code
_entity_poly.pdbx_strand_id
1 'polypeptide(L)'
;MLLLLPAFESPPAAPRAEGLRRWLSGFDVGWVLEIDTADSSSSSFRSLRRREVGTRVRIWAQALSTMDAVFRLRQRNDAAPALGELASETAGAMLRLAPAVAALESSPSALLAALDVYVPVSEMYPGLAWIFSWCASHPVSVAADAALAALVDAARRCVRGLPASIRTRHYYPWRMPQGGEVHPCVGFWMGYFRCMLRNRVSLYLLADEPTTTTPGGILAELISCLEEVLEEKSSALAFPGLRQVFMLNNTHAIVRRAVRSDLTLVLPPRWRREREDRMEGYVNGYLDASWAPVVSRLDLQSSVKLNSVLGRRRDPLGAFYSAMENACSVQRCWKVPSPVLRRVLRRTVWEHVVPVYGRYLDEAGQPAAARTVEEVERQLSELFEG
;
A
#
# COMPACT_ATOMS: atom_id res chain seq x y z
N MET A 1 -6.41 -20.69 36.87
CA MET A 1 -7.73 -20.12 37.19
C MET A 1 -8.29 -20.65 38.51
N LEU A 2 -8.60 -21.96 38.66
CA LEU A 2 -9.21 -22.49 39.90
C LEU A 2 -8.35 -22.24 41.17
N LEU A 3 -7.03 -22.29 41.05
CA LEU A 3 -6.10 -21.96 42.14
C LEU A 3 -6.01 -20.45 42.46
N LEU A 4 -6.62 -19.60 41.64
CA LEU A 4 -6.56 -18.14 41.77
C LEU A 4 -7.86 -17.56 42.36
N LEU A 5 -9.00 -18.23 42.17
CA LEU A 5 -10.31 -17.76 42.63
C LEU A 5 -10.36 -17.42 44.13
N PRO A 6 -9.72 -18.16 45.05
CA PRO A 6 -9.72 -17.80 46.48
C PRO A 6 -9.06 -16.43 46.76
N ALA A 7 -8.14 -15.96 45.93
CA ALA A 7 -7.53 -14.63 46.08
C ALA A 7 -8.51 -13.49 45.75
N PHE A 8 -9.59 -13.78 45.01
CA PHE A 8 -10.64 -12.85 44.60
C PHE A 8 -11.93 -13.01 45.42
N GLU A 9 -11.94 -13.87 46.45
CA GLU A 9 -13.07 -14.03 47.40
C GLU A 9 -12.96 -13.10 48.64
N SER A 10 -11.83 -12.35 48.78
CA SER A 10 -11.35 -11.55 49.94
C SER A 10 -10.43 -12.35 50.89
N PRO A 11 -9.25 -11.84 51.34
CA PRO A 11 -8.81 -10.45 51.58
C PRO A 11 -7.49 -10.07 50.82
N PRO A 12 -6.65 -9.14 51.30
CA PRO A 12 -6.34 -7.75 50.82
C PRO A 12 -6.01 -7.49 49.33
N ALA A 13 -5.74 -6.23 48.94
CA ALA A 13 -5.39 -5.82 47.57
C ALA A 13 -4.09 -6.44 47.02
N ALA A 14 -3.13 -6.77 47.90
CA ALA A 14 -1.85 -7.35 47.52
C ALA A 14 -1.93 -8.78 46.92
N PRO A 15 -2.63 -9.76 47.54
CA PRO A 15 -2.81 -11.09 46.94
C PRO A 15 -3.63 -11.07 45.64
N ARG A 16 -4.55 -10.11 45.48
CA ARG A 16 -5.28 -9.89 44.20
C ARG A 16 -4.33 -9.46 43.09
N ALA A 17 -3.48 -8.46 43.35
CA ALA A 17 -2.50 -7.98 42.38
C ALA A 17 -1.51 -9.08 41.96
N GLU A 18 -1.04 -9.91 42.90
CA GLU A 18 -0.15 -11.04 42.61
C GLU A 18 -0.89 -12.17 41.87
N GLY A 19 -2.14 -12.46 42.23
CA GLY A 19 -2.99 -13.41 41.53
C GLY A 19 -3.26 -13.01 40.08
N LEU A 20 -3.56 -11.73 39.85
CA LEU A 20 -3.75 -11.14 38.52
C LEU A 20 -2.45 -11.20 37.70
N ARG A 21 -1.30 -10.87 38.30
CA ARG A 21 0.00 -10.97 37.62
C ARG A 21 0.27 -12.42 37.19
N ARG A 22 0.07 -13.41 38.07
CA ARG A 22 0.23 -14.83 37.72
C ARG A 22 -0.75 -15.29 36.65
N TRP A 23 -1.99 -14.82 36.70
CA TRP A 23 -2.99 -15.08 35.67
C TRP A 23 -2.51 -14.60 34.31
N LEU A 24 -2.15 -13.31 34.19
CA LEU A 24 -1.74 -12.69 32.94
C LEU A 24 -0.40 -13.24 32.42
N SER A 25 0.55 -13.54 33.30
CA SER A 25 1.81 -14.19 32.93
C SER A 25 1.61 -15.58 32.36
N GLY A 26 0.56 -16.31 32.76
CA GLY A 26 0.19 -17.60 32.17
C GLY A 26 -0.21 -17.53 30.69
N PHE A 27 -0.47 -16.33 30.17
CA PHE A 27 -0.78 -16.05 28.76
C PHE A 27 0.27 -15.15 28.09
N ASP A 28 1.46 -15.00 28.69
CA ASP A 28 2.53 -14.12 28.21
C ASP A 28 2.13 -12.63 28.04
N VAL A 29 1.12 -12.18 28.81
CA VAL A 29 0.61 -10.79 28.79
C VAL A 29 0.77 -10.05 30.12
N GLY A 30 1.60 -10.56 31.04
CA GLY A 30 1.87 -9.91 32.32
C GLY A 30 2.42 -8.47 32.20
N TRP A 31 3.10 -8.16 31.09
CA TRP A 31 3.63 -6.83 30.76
C TRP A 31 2.54 -5.76 30.62
N VAL A 32 1.28 -6.13 30.43
CA VAL A 32 0.18 -5.18 30.31
C VAL A 32 -0.05 -4.39 31.62
N LEU A 33 0.30 -4.99 32.77
CA LEU A 33 0.21 -4.31 34.06
C LEU A 33 1.22 -3.16 34.20
N GLU A 34 2.31 -3.18 33.42
CA GLU A 34 3.40 -2.21 33.46
C GLU A 34 3.14 -0.98 32.56
N ILE A 35 2.03 -0.98 31.80
CA ILE A 35 1.72 0.09 30.85
C ILE A 35 1.37 1.42 31.55
N ASP A 36 0.90 1.38 32.81
CA ASP A 36 0.29 2.52 33.52
C ASP A 36 1.00 2.96 34.81
N THR A 37 2.24 2.54 35.10
CA THR A 37 2.93 2.96 36.34
C THR A 37 3.75 4.25 36.23
N ALA A 38 3.63 5.02 35.15
CA ALA A 38 4.48 6.18 34.94
C ALA A 38 3.77 7.35 34.25
N ASP A 39 3.38 8.32 35.09
CA ASP A 39 3.21 9.74 34.77
C ASP A 39 4.56 10.43 34.45
N SER A 40 5.53 9.67 33.95
CA SER A 40 6.85 10.16 33.59
C SER A 40 7.17 9.79 32.16
N SER A 41 7.90 10.69 31.52
CA SER A 41 8.34 10.74 30.12
C SER A 41 9.08 9.52 29.57
N SER A 42 9.01 8.36 30.23
CA SER A 42 9.70 7.11 29.89
C SER A 42 8.80 5.87 29.97
N SER A 43 7.58 5.90 29.42
CA SER A 43 6.79 4.66 29.35
C SER A 43 7.55 3.62 28.53
N SER A 44 7.88 2.48 29.14
CA SER A 44 8.58 1.33 28.52
C SER A 44 7.92 0.90 27.20
N PHE A 45 6.60 1.10 27.06
CA PHE A 45 5.86 0.80 25.84
C PHE A 45 6.13 1.77 24.68
N ARG A 46 6.33 3.07 24.94
CA ARG A 46 6.70 4.08 23.92
C ARG A 46 8.13 3.87 23.38
N SER A 47 9.01 3.25 24.15
CA SER A 47 10.39 2.94 23.73
C SER A 47 10.52 1.61 22.97
N LEU A 48 9.45 0.80 22.88
CA LEU A 48 9.47 -0.47 22.14
C LEU A 48 9.69 -0.23 20.65
N ARG A 49 10.50 -1.08 20.04
CA ARG A 49 10.72 -0.99 18.58
C ARG A 49 9.39 -1.28 17.88
N ARG A 50 9.11 -0.54 16.79
CA ARG A 50 7.92 -0.72 15.93
C ARG A 50 7.58 -2.18 15.57
N ARG A 51 8.59 -3.06 15.46
CA ARG A 51 8.41 -4.49 15.16
C ARG A 51 7.89 -5.31 16.34
N GLU A 52 8.19 -4.89 17.56
CA GLU A 52 7.79 -5.59 18.79
C GLU A 52 6.33 -5.31 19.13
N VAL A 53 5.85 -4.10 18.83
CA VAL A 53 4.44 -3.69 19.03
C VAL A 53 3.48 -4.66 18.33
N GLY A 54 3.68 -4.92 17.04
CA GLY A 54 2.79 -5.82 16.29
C GLY A 54 2.83 -7.28 16.74
N THR A 55 3.94 -7.76 17.31
CA THR A 55 4.00 -9.12 17.89
C THR A 55 3.29 -9.17 19.24
N ARG A 56 3.51 -8.16 20.10
CA ARG A 56 2.84 -8.05 21.39
C ARG A 56 1.33 -7.89 21.25
N VAL A 57 0.86 -7.07 20.30
CA VAL A 57 -0.57 -6.90 20.02
C VAL A 57 -1.21 -8.22 19.58
N ARG A 58 -0.54 -9.02 18.75
CA ARG A 58 -1.06 -10.35 18.34
C ARG A 58 -1.17 -11.32 19.50
N ILE A 59 -0.12 -11.42 20.33
CA ILE A 59 -0.14 -12.27 21.54
C ILE A 59 -1.26 -11.80 22.48
N TRP A 60 -1.38 -10.49 22.68
CA TRP A 60 -2.43 -9.87 23.48
C TRP A 60 -3.84 -10.21 22.96
N ALA A 61 -4.08 -10.09 21.65
CA ALA A 61 -5.38 -10.41 21.06
C ALA A 61 -5.74 -11.89 21.22
N GLN A 62 -4.76 -12.79 21.07
CA GLN A 62 -4.95 -14.23 21.26
C GLN A 62 -5.21 -14.57 22.73
N ALA A 63 -4.48 -13.94 23.66
CA ALA A 63 -4.69 -14.08 25.09
C ALA A 63 -6.10 -13.62 25.48
N LEU A 64 -6.52 -12.44 25.02
CA LEU A 64 -7.87 -11.91 25.26
C LEU A 64 -8.93 -12.89 24.77
N SER A 65 -8.83 -13.36 23.51
CA SER A 65 -9.71 -14.37 22.89
C SER A 65 -9.84 -15.64 23.74
N THR A 66 -8.71 -16.12 24.25
CA THR A 66 -8.68 -17.32 25.08
C THR A 66 -9.31 -17.07 26.45
N MET A 67 -9.07 -15.91 27.05
CA MET A 67 -9.66 -15.53 28.34
C MET A 67 -11.18 -15.41 28.26
N ASP A 68 -11.73 -14.79 27.21
CA ASP A 68 -13.19 -14.73 27.00
C ASP A 68 -13.82 -16.12 26.87
N ALA A 69 -13.20 -17.02 26.10
CA ALA A 69 -13.68 -18.40 26.00
C ALA A 69 -13.69 -19.11 27.36
N VAL A 70 -12.65 -18.91 28.18
CA VAL A 70 -12.56 -19.47 29.54
C VAL A 70 -13.65 -18.88 30.45
N PHE A 71 -13.85 -17.57 30.43
CA PHE A 71 -14.89 -16.91 31.22
C PHE A 71 -16.29 -17.39 30.83
N ARG A 72 -16.59 -17.48 29.53
CA ARG A 72 -17.86 -18.02 29.00
C ARG A 72 -18.13 -19.45 29.46
N LEU A 73 -17.13 -20.32 29.36
CA LEU A 73 -17.26 -21.72 29.77
C LEU A 73 -17.56 -21.85 31.28
N ARG A 74 -16.95 -20.97 32.08
CA ARG A 74 -17.00 -21.06 33.55
C ARG A 74 -18.25 -20.42 34.13
N GLN A 75 -18.69 -19.28 33.60
CA GLN A 75 -19.95 -18.66 33.99
C GLN A 75 -21.15 -19.60 33.80
N ARG A 76 -21.11 -20.47 32.79
CA ARG A 76 -22.15 -21.47 32.53
C ARG A 76 -22.20 -22.60 33.56
N ASN A 77 -21.08 -22.89 34.24
CA ASN A 77 -20.92 -24.06 35.10
C ASN A 77 -20.98 -23.73 36.60
N ASP A 78 -20.66 -22.50 37.01
CA ASP A 78 -20.89 -21.97 38.37
C ASP A 78 -20.62 -20.45 38.38
N ALA A 79 -21.63 -19.64 38.70
CA ALA A 79 -21.51 -18.18 38.76
C ALA A 79 -20.97 -17.73 40.13
N ALA A 80 -19.65 -17.82 40.32
CA ALA A 80 -19.00 -17.31 41.53
C ALA A 80 -18.75 -15.78 41.43
N PRO A 81 -19.06 -14.98 42.47
CA PRO A 81 -18.79 -13.54 42.46
C PRO A 81 -17.29 -13.21 42.26
N ALA A 82 -16.40 -14.06 42.77
CA ALA A 82 -14.95 -13.96 42.57
C ALA A 82 -14.52 -14.09 41.09
N LEU A 83 -15.29 -14.81 40.27
CA LEU A 83 -15.05 -14.90 38.82
C LEU A 83 -15.35 -13.56 38.13
N GLY A 84 -16.40 -12.86 38.59
CA GLY A 84 -16.74 -11.53 38.11
C GLY A 84 -15.69 -10.47 38.47
N GLU A 85 -15.16 -10.51 39.70
CA GLU A 85 -14.05 -9.63 40.11
C GLU A 85 -12.78 -9.90 39.28
N LEU A 86 -12.38 -11.16 39.14
CA LEU A 86 -11.23 -11.53 38.30
C LEU A 86 -11.43 -11.10 36.83
N ALA A 87 -12.64 -11.27 36.29
CA ALA A 87 -12.96 -10.85 34.93
C ALA A 87 -12.87 -9.33 34.78
N SER A 88 -13.37 -8.56 35.77
CA SER A 88 -13.30 -7.10 35.77
C SER A 88 -11.86 -6.60 35.83
N GLU A 89 -11.05 -7.14 36.76
CA GLU A 89 -9.64 -6.76 36.89
C GLU A 89 -8.80 -7.17 35.66
N THR A 90 -9.06 -8.37 35.11
CA THR A 90 -8.41 -8.82 33.87
C THR A 90 -8.78 -7.94 32.70
N ALA A 91 -10.07 -7.63 32.52
CA ALA A 91 -10.56 -6.80 31.43
C ALA A 91 -10.00 -5.37 31.51
N GLY A 92 -9.99 -4.78 32.71
CA GLY A 92 -9.40 -3.46 32.97
C GLY A 92 -7.89 -3.43 32.71
N ALA A 93 -7.15 -4.46 33.13
CA ALA A 93 -5.73 -4.57 32.80
C ALA A 93 -5.52 -4.65 31.28
N MET A 94 -6.21 -5.58 30.60
CA MET A 94 -6.08 -5.79 29.16
C MET A 94 -6.40 -4.53 28.33
N LEU A 95 -7.32 -3.68 28.79
CA LEU A 95 -7.66 -2.42 28.13
C LEU A 95 -6.53 -1.39 28.13
N ARG A 96 -5.57 -1.46 29.06
CA ARG A 96 -4.47 -0.48 29.15
C ARG A 96 -3.63 -0.38 27.88
N LEU A 97 -3.61 -1.44 27.08
CA LEU A 97 -2.91 -1.44 25.80
C LEU A 97 -3.49 -0.43 24.80
N ALA A 98 -4.81 -0.25 24.78
CA ALA A 98 -5.49 0.60 23.81
C ALA A 98 -5.07 2.09 23.90
N PRO A 99 -5.12 2.77 25.06
CA PRO A 99 -4.65 4.15 25.17
C PRO A 99 -3.13 4.27 24.93
N ALA A 100 -2.34 3.26 25.33
CA ALA A 100 -0.91 3.26 25.05
C ALA A 100 -0.58 3.19 23.54
N VAL A 101 -1.33 2.38 22.79
CA VAL A 101 -1.24 2.33 21.32
C VAL A 101 -1.76 3.62 20.69
N ALA A 102 -2.87 4.18 21.20
CA ALA A 102 -3.43 5.44 20.70
C ALA A 102 -2.50 6.65 20.91
N ALA A 103 -1.63 6.59 21.92
CA ALA A 103 -0.62 7.60 22.24
C ALA A 103 0.69 7.45 21.45
N LEU A 104 0.84 6.43 20.59
CA LEU A 104 2.02 6.27 19.75
C LEU A 104 2.13 7.40 18.71
N GLU A 105 3.36 7.71 18.30
CA GLU A 105 3.59 8.65 17.20
C GLU A 105 2.93 8.16 15.91
N SER A 106 2.33 9.10 15.18
CA SER A 106 1.62 8.81 13.93
C SER A 106 2.56 8.19 12.90
N SER A 107 2.34 6.90 12.62
CA SER A 107 3.18 6.11 11.73
C SER A 107 2.38 4.99 11.08
N PRO A 108 2.83 4.46 9.92
CA PRO A 108 2.16 3.32 9.29
C PRO A 108 2.02 2.11 10.22
N SER A 109 3.01 1.85 11.07
CA SER A 109 2.94 0.78 12.08
C SER A 109 1.94 1.05 13.18
N ALA A 110 1.82 2.30 13.64
CA ALA A 110 0.86 2.68 14.66
C ALA A 110 -0.57 2.53 14.16
N LEU A 111 -0.83 2.82 12.87
CA LEU A 111 -2.13 2.56 12.25
C LEU A 111 -2.50 1.09 12.32
N LEU A 112 -1.61 0.19 11.87
CA LEU A 112 -1.89 -1.24 11.90
C LEU A 112 -2.08 -1.75 13.33
N ALA A 113 -1.27 -1.28 14.29
CA ALA A 113 -1.45 -1.62 15.70
C ALA A 113 -2.80 -1.15 16.26
N ALA A 114 -3.23 0.07 15.92
CA ALA A 114 -4.52 0.60 16.35
C ALA A 114 -5.69 -0.23 15.80
N LEU A 115 -5.64 -0.61 14.52
CA LEU A 115 -6.64 -1.48 13.89
C LEU A 115 -6.64 -2.89 14.50
N ASP A 116 -5.46 -3.45 14.75
CA ASP A 116 -5.29 -4.79 15.32
C ASP A 116 -5.77 -4.86 16.79
N VAL A 117 -5.68 -3.77 17.56
CA VAL A 117 -6.22 -3.68 18.94
C VAL A 117 -7.71 -3.38 18.94
N TYR A 118 -8.19 -2.51 18.05
CA TYR A 118 -9.59 -2.08 18.01
C TYR A 118 -10.54 -3.27 17.90
N VAL A 119 -10.22 -4.21 17.01
CA VAL A 119 -11.12 -5.32 16.66
C VAL A 119 -11.43 -6.21 17.87
N PRO A 120 -10.43 -6.81 18.55
CA PRO A 120 -10.68 -7.57 19.78
C PRO A 120 -11.41 -6.76 20.84
N VAL A 121 -11.10 -5.47 21.03
CA VAL A 121 -11.83 -4.66 22.03
C VAL A 121 -13.31 -4.53 21.65
N SER A 122 -13.60 -4.22 20.39
CA SER A 122 -14.96 -3.97 19.91
C SER A 122 -15.85 -5.23 19.93
N GLU A 123 -15.26 -6.40 19.69
CA GLU A 123 -16.02 -7.66 19.61
C GLU A 123 -16.18 -8.33 20.98
N MET A 124 -15.17 -8.21 21.84
CA MET A 124 -15.10 -9.03 23.04
C MET A 124 -15.72 -8.37 24.27
N TYR A 125 -15.52 -7.06 24.45
CA TYR A 125 -15.99 -6.36 25.64
C TYR A 125 -17.52 -6.30 25.76
N PRO A 126 -18.31 -6.11 24.67
CA PRO A 126 -19.76 -6.23 24.75
C PRO A 126 -20.22 -7.63 25.19
N GLY A 127 -19.51 -8.68 24.74
CA GLY A 127 -19.76 -10.05 25.16
C GLY A 127 -19.51 -10.27 26.66
N LEU A 128 -18.35 -9.80 27.15
CA LEU A 128 -18.02 -9.87 28.58
C LEU A 128 -18.99 -9.06 29.44
N ALA A 129 -19.35 -7.85 29.01
CA ALA A 129 -20.33 -7.02 29.69
C ALA A 129 -21.69 -7.72 29.81
N TRP A 130 -22.12 -8.44 28.77
CA TRP A 130 -23.33 -9.24 28.81
C TRP A 130 -23.22 -10.43 29.77
N ILE A 131 -22.13 -11.20 29.72
CA ILE A 131 -21.91 -12.40 30.56
C ILE A 131 -21.91 -12.06 32.05
N PHE A 132 -21.26 -10.95 32.42
CA PHE A 132 -21.11 -10.50 33.80
C PHE A 132 -22.09 -9.41 34.21
N SER A 133 -23.06 -9.07 33.35
CA SER A 133 -24.07 -8.03 33.60
C SER A 133 -23.47 -6.66 33.98
N TRP A 134 -22.35 -6.28 33.35
CA TRP A 134 -21.75 -4.95 33.52
C TRP A 134 -22.63 -3.89 32.85
N CYS A 135 -23.13 -2.94 33.65
CA CYS A 135 -23.88 -1.81 33.13
C CYS A 135 -22.98 -0.82 32.36
N ALA A 136 -23.58 0.14 31.66
CA ALA A 136 -22.85 1.18 30.91
C ALA A 136 -21.96 2.04 31.82
N SER A 137 -22.34 2.24 33.08
CA SER A 137 -21.54 2.99 34.06
C SER A 137 -20.46 2.16 34.75
N HIS A 138 -20.35 0.86 34.45
CA HIS A 138 -19.32 0.01 35.02
C HIS A 138 -17.93 0.47 34.53
N PRO A 139 -16.89 0.52 35.38
CA PRO A 139 -15.58 1.04 35.00
C PRO A 139 -14.98 0.40 33.75
N VAL A 140 -15.17 -0.92 33.57
CA VAL A 140 -14.69 -1.65 32.39
C VAL A 140 -15.42 -1.23 31.12
N SER A 141 -16.75 -1.01 31.17
CA SER A 141 -17.54 -0.56 30.02
C SER A 141 -17.12 0.83 29.58
N VAL A 142 -17.02 1.77 30.54
CA VAL A 142 -16.55 3.14 30.27
C VAL A 142 -15.13 3.15 29.71
N ALA A 143 -14.23 2.34 30.28
CA ALA A 143 -12.85 2.23 29.80
C ALA A 143 -12.78 1.62 28.39
N ALA A 144 -13.64 0.66 28.06
CA ALA A 144 -13.71 0.05 26.73
C ALA A 144 -14.17 1.06 25.67
N ASP A 145 -15.22 1.83 25.95
CA ASP A 145 -15.72 2.86 25.04
C ASP A 145 -14.67 3.97 24.81
N ALA A 146 -14.04 4.44 25.90
CA ALA A 146 -12.96 5.42 25.81
C ALA A 146 -11.75 4.89 25.02
N ALA A 147 -11.39 3.63 25.22
CA ALA A 147 -10.32 2.95 24.48
C ALA A 147 -10.63 2.87 22.98
N LEU A 148 -11.85 2.47 22.61
CA LEU A 148 -12.29 2.40 21.21
C LEU A 148 -12.24 3.78 20.55
N ALA A 149 -12.77 4.82 21.22
CA ALA A 149 -12.72 6.19 20.72
C ALA A 149 -11.28 6.66 20.49
N ALA A 150 -10.39 6.45 21.47
CA ALA A 150 -8.98 6.83 21.36
C ALA A 150 -8.26 6.11 20.21
N LEU A 151 -8.56 4.84 19.97
CA LEU A 151 -8.01 4.06 18.85
C LEU A 151 -8.52 4.57 17.50
N VAL A 152 -9.80 4.92 17.38
CA VAL A 152 -10.37 5.52 16.15
C VAL A 152 -9.69 6.85 15.85
N ASP A 153 -9.54 7.72 16.85
CA ASP A 153 -8.87 9.00 16.67
C ASP A 153 -7.40 8.83 16.26
N ALA A 154 -6.69 7.88 16.89
CA ALA A 154 -5.32 7.54 16.53
C ALA A 154 -5.20 7.01 15.10
N ALA A 155 -6.11 6.12 14.69
CA ALA A 155 -6.16 5.58 13.35
C ALA A 155 -6.41 6.67 12.30
N ARG A 156 -7.39 7.56 12.55
CA ARG A 156 -7.67 8.72 11.67
C ARG A 156 -6.48 9.67 11.59
N ARG A 157 -5.81 9.98 12.71
CA ARG A 157 -4.56 10.77 12.71
C ARG A 157 -3.47 10.11 11.84
N CYS A 158 -3.27 8.81 11.98
CA CYS A 158 -2.27 8.10 11.19
C CYS A 158 -2.60 8.12 9.70
N VAL A 159 -3.87 7.90 9.31
CA VAL A 159 -4.32 7.96 7.91
C VAL A 159 -4.05 9.33 7.29
N ARG A 160 -4.38 10.42 8.01
CA ARG A 160 -4.09 11.80 7.54
C ARG A 160 -2.59 12.03 7.33
N GLY A 161 -1.73 11.37 8.12
CA GLY A 161 -0.26 11.43 7.98
C GLY A 161 0.36 10.45 6.96
N LEU A 162 -0.41 9.51 6.39
CA LEU A 162 0.11 8.51 5.46
C LEU A 162 0.64 9.13 4.15
N PRO A 163 -0.02 10.10 3.49
CA PRO A 163 0.51 10.72 2.27
C PRO A 163 1.90 11.34 2.46
N ALA A 164 2.16 11.94 3.63
CA ALA A 164 3.49 12.44 3.98
C ALA A 164 4.48 11.27 4.18
N SER A 165 4.05 10.21 4.87
CA SER A 165 4.87 9.02 5.11
C SER A 165 5.30 8.33 3.82
N ILE A 166 4.42 8.25 2.81
CA ILE A 166 4.70 7.70 1.47
C ILE A 166 5.81 8.49 0.76
N ARG A 167 5.82 9.82 0.93
CA ARG A 167 6.82 10.73 0.34
C ARG A 167 8.17 10.69 1.05
N THR A 168 8.19 10.42 2.36
CA THR A 168 9.43 10.46 3.15
C THR A 168 10.38 9.30 2.82
N ARG A 169 11.69 9.59 2.77
CA ARG A 169 12.73 8.56 2.59
C ARG A 169 12.92 7.66 3.83
N HIS A 170 12.38 8.07 4.97
CA HIS A 170 12.54 7.35 6.24
C HIS A 170 11.89 5.95 6.21
N TYR A 171 10.71 5.81 5.58
CA TYR A 171 10.01 4.52 5.53
C TYR A 171 10.42 3.64 4.36
N TYR A 172 10.86 4.26 3.25
CA TYR A 172 11.33 3.53 2.09
C TYR A 172 12.55 4.23 1.48
N PRO A 173 13.74 3.58 1.45
CA PRO A 173 14.94 4.17 0.86
C PRO A 173 14.84 4.13 -0.67
N TRP A 174 14.31 5.21 -1.26
CA TRP A 174 14.13 5.33 -2.71
C TRP A 174 15.45 5.24 -3.47
N ARG A 175 15.50 4.35 -4.47
CA ARG A 175 16.62 4.21 -5.41
C ARG A 175 16.07 3.98 -6.81
N MET A 176 16.29 4.95 -7.69
CA MET A 176 15.69 4.93 -9.02
C MET A 176 16.28 3.80 -9.88
N PRO A 177 15.46 2.86 -10.40
CA PRO A 177 15.95 1.88 -11.36
C PRO A 177 16.27 2.56 -12.69
N GLN A 178 17.38 2.17 -13.30
CA GLN A 178 17.83 2.76 -14.57
C GLN A 178 17.12 2.15 -15.80
N GLY A 179 16.58 0.94 -15.68
CA GLY A 179 15.93 0.22 -16.79
C GLY A 179 14.42 0.47 -16.90
N GLY A 180 13.83 1.37 -16.09
CA GLY A 180 12.38 1.59 -16.11
C GLY A 180 11.54 0.43 -15.55
N GLU A 181 12.17 -0.53 -14.85
CA GLU A 181 11.49 -1.66 -14.22
C GLU A 181 10.54 -1.23 -13.07
N VAL A 182 9.73 -2.18 -12.59
CA VAL A 182 8.81 -1.92 -11.47
C VAL A 182 9.60 -1.58 -10.21
N HIS A 183 9.31 -0.43 -9.63
CA HIS A 183 9.97 0.05 -8.42
C HIS A 183 9.54 -0.80 -7.20
N PRO A 184 10.45 -1.29 -6.33
CA PRO A 184 10.07 -2.16 -5.22
C PRO A 184 9.17 -1.48 -4.16
N CYS A 185 9.15 -0.14 -4.12
CA CYS A 185 8.21 0.64 -3.30
C CYS A 185 6.73 0.31 -3.61
N VAL A 186 6.40 -0.03 -4.86
CA VAL A 186 5.06 -0.49 -5.24
C VAL A 186 4.70 -1.76 -4.48
N GLY A 187 5.62 -2.72 -4.41
CA GLY A 187 5.42 -3.94 -3.64
C GLY A 187 5.24 -3.69 -2.15
N PHE A 188 6.05 -2.78 -1.59
CA PHE A 188 5.99 -2.40 -0.18
C PHE A 188 4.65 -1.75 0.19
N TRP A 189 4.28 -0.67 -0.51
CA TRP A 189 3.07 0.10 -0.19
C TRP A 189 1.78 -0.65 -0.52
N MET A 190 1.71 -1.34 -1.66
CA MET A 190 0.55 -2.20 -1.96
C MET A 190 0.42 -3.35 -0.95
N GLY A 191 1.54 -3.89 -0.47
CA GLY A 191 1.56 -4.87 0.61
C GLY A 191 1.02 -4.30 1.93
N TYR A 192 1.40 -3.07 2.25
CA TYR A 192 0.90 -2.34 3.42
C TYR A 192 -0.61 -2.03 3.32
N PHE A 193 -1.11 -1.54 2.18
CA PHE A 193 -2.53 -1.28 1.97
C PHE A 193 -3.37 -2.56 2.08
N ARG A 194 -2.83 -3.69 1.62
CA ARG A 194 -3.45 -5.00 1.86
C ARG A 194 -3.46 -5.39 3.34
N CYS A 195 -2.44 -5.05 4.12
CA CYS A 195 -2.44 -5.30 5.57
C CYS A 195 -3.53 -4.48 6.29
N MET A 196 -3.82 -3.26 5.83
CA MET A 196 -4.94 -2.47 6.37
C MET A 196 -6.28 -3.19 6.21
N LEU A 197 -6.43 -4.04 5.18
CA LEU A 197 -7.64 -4.81 4.93
C LEU A 197 -7.78 -6.10 5.75
N ARG A 198 -6.81 -6.44 6.61
CA ARG A 198 -6.92 -7.62 7.48
C ARG A 198 -8.20 -7.64 8.29
N ASN A 199 -8.68 -6.47 8.70
CA ASN A 199 -10.02 -6.32 9.22
C ASN A 199 -10.77 -5.22 8.44
N ARG A 200 -11.62 -5.64 7.51
CA ARG A 200 -12.39 -4.71 6.66
C ARG A 200 -13.35 -3.83 7.45
N VAL A 201 -13.89 -4.32 8.57
CA VAL A 201 -14.83 -3.58 9.42
C VAL A 201 -14.13 -2.39 10.06
N SER A 202 -12.90 -2.58 10.52
CA SER A 202 -12.10 -1.51 11.12
C SER A 202 -11.77 -0.35 10.16
N LEU A 203 -11.85 -0.56 8.84
CA LEU A 203 -11.63 0.52 7.87
C LEU A 203 -12.80 1.50 7.79
N TYR A 204 -14.02 1.09 8.13
CA TYR A 204 -15.16 2.01 8.21
C TYR A 204 -14.98 3.07 9.30
N LEU A 205 -14.17 2.77 10.32
CA LEU A 205 -13.81 3.73 11.37
C LEU A 205 -12.98 4.90 10.84
N LEU A 206 -12.27 4.68 9.73
CA LEU A 206 -11.40 5.67 9.12
C LEU A 206 -12.21 6.70 8.32
N ALA A 207 -13.45 6.39 7.94
CA ALA A 207 -14.35 7.36 7.36
C ALA A 207 -14.79 8.35 8.46
N ASP A 208 -14.64 9.65 8.20
CA ASP A 208 -15.23 10.71 9.02
C ASP A 208 -16.65 10.94 8.50
N GLU A 209 -17.65 10.88 9.37
CA GLU A 209 -18.94 11.53 9.09
C GLU A 209 -18.73 13.03 9.35
N PRO A 210 -18.81 13.93 8.35
CA PRO A 210 -19.77 13.90 7.24
C PRO A 210 -19.15 13.81 5.83
N THR A 211 -17.89 13.40 5.68
CA THR A 211 -17.26 13.33 4.36
C THR A 211 -17.73 12.08 3.64
N THR A 212 -18.09 12.20 2.36
CA THR A 212 -18.49 11.09 1.47
C THR A 212 -17.36 10.07 1.21
N THR A 213 -16.27 10.12 1.98
CA THR A 213 -15.06 9.35 1.77
C THR A 213 -15.24 7.96 2.36
N THR A 214 -15.73 7.06 1.52
CA THR A 214 -15.76 5.63 1.84
C THR A 214 -14.36 5.11 2.15
N PRO A 215 -14.22 3.99 2.89
CA PRO A 215 -12.92 3.33 3.07
C PRO A 215 -12.18 3.04 1.76
N GLY A 216 -12.95 2.77 0.70
CA GLY A 216 -12.46 2.65 -0.67
C GLY A 216 -11.86 3.93 -1.22
N GLY A 217 -12.48 5.07 -0.95
CA GLY A 217 -11.96 6.39 -1.28
C GLY A 217 -10.60 6.65 -0.64
N ILE A 218 -10.47 6.38 0.67
CA ILE A 218 -9.20 6.56 1.39
C ILE A 218 -8.09 5.71 0.76
N LEU A 219 -8.36 4.42 0.50
CA LEU A 219 -7.37 3.54 -0.15
C LEU A 219 -7.04 4.00 -1.58
N ALA A 220 -8.04 4.45 -2.34
CA ALA A 220 -7.83 5.00 -3.67
C ALA A 220 -6.93 6.24 -3.65
N GLU A 221 -7.15 7.17 -2.71
CA GLU A 221 -6.34 8.37 -2.52
C GLU A 221 -4.89 8.03 -2.13
N LEU A 222 -4.69 7.05 -1.24
CA LEU A 222 -3.36 6.60 -0.85
C LEU A 222 -2.60 5.95 -2.02
N ILE A 223 -3.30 5.21 -2.88
CA ILE A 223 -2.70 4.65 -4.09
C ILE A 223 -2.39 5.76 -5.10
N SER A 224 -3.29 6.72 -5.29
CA SER A 224 -3.03 7.90 -6.13
C SER A 224 -1.81 8.68 -5.63
N CYS A 225 -1.66 8.84 -4.30
CA CYS A 225 -0.47 9.46 -3.70
C CYS A 225 0.82 8.67 -4.01
N LEU A 226 0.77 7.33 -4.01
CA LEU A 226 1.90 6.51 -4.44
C LEU A 226 2.22 6.73 -5.94
N GLU A 227 1.21 6.81 -6.80
CA GLU A 227 1.34 7.09 -8.24
C GLU A 227 1.96 8.47 -8.48
N GLU A 228 1.54 9.51 -7.73
CA GLU A 228 2.14 10.86 -7.77
C GLU A 228 3.61 10.85 -7.38
N VAL A 229 3.99 10.08 -6.33
CA VAL A 229 5.39 9.96 -5.93
C VAL A 229 6.22 9.25 -7.01
N LEU A 230 5.67 8.22 -7.64
CA LEU A 230 6.33 7.56 -8.77
C LEU A 230 6.55 8.55 -9.92
N GLU A 231 5.55 9.36 -10.23
CA GLU A 231 5.59 10.36 -11.29
C GLU A 231 6.63 11.45 -11.00
N GLU A 232 6.62 12.03 -9.79
CA GLU A 232 7.61 13.02 -9.34
C GLU A 232 9.04 12.47 -9.45
N LYS A 233 9.28 11.24 -8.96
CA LYS A 233 10.61 10.63 -8.98
C LYS A 233 11.05 10.13 -10.35
N SER A 234 10.10 9.86 -11.25
CA SER A 234 10.40 9.46 -12.63
C SER A 234 11.18 10.54 -13.39
N SER A 235 11.05 11.82 -12.97
CA SER A 235 11.82 12.95 -13.54
C SER A 235 13.34 12.76 -13.50
N ALA A 236 13.87 11.90 -12.62
CA ALA A 236 15.28 11.56 -12.56
C ALA A 236 15.77 10.66 -13.72
N LEU A 237 14.86 10.04 -14.48
CA LEU A 237 15.24 9.23 -15.65
C LEU A 237 15.66 10.13 -16.80
N ALA A 238 16.75 9.76 -17.47
CA ALA A 238 17.35 10.55 -18.54
C ALA A 238 16.42 10.74 -19.76
N PHE A 239 15.66 9.71 -20.14
CA PHE A 239 14.85 9.72 -21.36
C PHE A 239 13.37 9.93 -21.05
N PRO A 240 12.69 10.90 -21.67
CA PRO A 240 11.25 11.09 -21.50
C PRO A 240 10.43 9.83 -21.85
N GLY A 241 10.80 9.12 -22.93
CA GLY A 241 10.17 7.85 -23.28
C GLY A 241 10.31 6.77 -22.20
N LEU A 242 11.47 6.71 -21.53
CA LEU A 242 11.71 5.78 -20.43
C LEU A 242 10.88 6.12 -19.20
N ARG A 243 10.60 7.41 -18.95
CA ARG A 243 9.67 7.84 -17.88
C ARG A 243 8.27 7.29 -18.12
N GLN A 244 7.80 7.34 -19.36
CA GLN A 244 6.50 6.80 -19.74
C GLN A 244 6.44 5.27 -19.57
N VAL A 245 7.47 4.55 -20.01
CA VAL A 245 7.59 3.10 -19.80
C VAL A 245 7.65 2.75 -18.31
N PHE A 246 8.38 3.52 -17.51
CA PHE A 246 8.43 3.36 -16.06
C PHE A 246 7.04 3.54 -15.44
N MET A 247 6.32 4.61 -15.79
CA MET A 247 4.97 4.85 -15.27
C MET A 247 3.98 3.76 -15.69
N LEU A 248 4.06 3.29 -16.94
CA LEU A 248 3.27 2.16 -17.45
C LEU A 248 3.54 0.87 -16.65
N ASN A 249 4.81 0.51 -16.46
CA ASN A 249 5.21 -0.68 -15.72
C ASN A 249 4.68 -0.64 -14.27
N ASN A 250 4.84 0.49 -13.58
CA ASN A 250 4.44 0.62 -12.18
C ASN A 250 2.92 0.67 -12.02
N THR A 251 2.21 1.40 -12.87
CA THR A 251 0.73 1.46 -12.85
C THR A 251 0.13 0.09 -13.10
N HIS A 252 0.61 -0.64 -14.12
CA HIS A 252 0.20 -2.01 -14.37
C HIS A 252 0.49 -2.93 -13.18
N ALA A 253 1.63 -2.74 -12.51
CA ALA A 253 2.01 -3.52 -11.34
C ALA A 253 1.14 -3.21 -10.10
N ILE A 254 0.68 -1.97 -9.93
CA ILE A 254 -0.30 -1.53 -8.92
C ILE A 254 -1.64 -2.20 -9.21
N VAL A 255 -2.17 -2.05 -10.43
CA VAL A 255 -3.45 -2.66 -10.84
C VAL A 255 -3.39 -4.17 -10.63
N ARG A 256 -2.37 -4.86 -11.14
CA ARG A 256 -2.23 -6.32 -10.98
C ARG A 256 -2.18 -6.77 -9.52
N ARG A 257 -1.57 -5.98 -8.63
CA ARG A 257 -1.52 -6.28 -7.18
C ARG A 257 -2.85 -6.05 -6.51
N ALA A 258 -3.54 -4.94 -6.82
CA ALA A 258 -4.88 -4.68 -6.32
C ALA A 258 -5.82 -5.82 -6.72
N VAL A 259 -5.82 -6.21 -8.00
CA VAL A 259 -6.67 -7.25 -8.59
C VAL A 259 -6.51 -8.63 -7.97
N ARG A 260 -5.29 -8.94 -7.52
CA ARG A 260 -4.97 -10.23 -6.88
C ARG A 260 -5.16 -10.21 -5.37
N SER A 261 -5.88 -9.21 -4.86
CA SER A 261 -6.09 -9.03 -3.43
C SER A 261 -7.49 -8.50 -3.15
N ASP A 262 -7.82 -8.50 -1.87
CA ASP A 262 -9.09 -7.98 -1.33
C ASP A 262 -9.26 -6.47 -1.56
N LEU A 263 -8.22 -5.75 -2.01
CA LEU A 263 -8.32 -4.34 -2.39
C LEU A 263 -9.41 -4.13 -3.45
N THR A 264 -9.61 -5.08 -4.37
CA THR A 264 -10.68 -4.98 -5.39
C THR A 264 -12.08 -4.86 -4.83
N LEU A 265 -12.33 -5.40 -3.63
CA LEU A 265 -13.66 -5.43 -3.03
C LEU A 265 -14.02 -4.10 -2.38
N VAL A 266 -13.02 -3.27 -2.10
CA VAL A 266 -13.19 -2.00 -1.38
C VAL A 266 -12.92 -0.81 -2.28
N LEU A 267 -12.07 -0.95 -3.31
CA LEU A 267 -11.76 0.14 -4.24
C LEU A 267 -13.00 0.59 -5.05
N PRO A 268 -13.12 1.89 -5.39
CA PRO A 268 -14.25 2.41 -6.14
C PRO A 268 -14.43 1.73 -7.52
N PRO A 269 -15.68 1.58 -8.02
CA PRO A 269 -15.95 0.85 -9.27
C PRO A 269 -15.19 1.36 -10.51
N ARG A 270 -14.89 2.67 -10.58
CA ARG A 270 -14.16 3.29 -11.71
C ARG A 270 -12.64 3.30 -11.54
N TRP A 271 -12.14 2.95 -10.36
CA TRP A 271 -10.72 3.05 -10.00
C TRP A 271 -9.79 2.32 -10.99
N ARG A 272 -10.22 1.12 -11.43
CA ARG A 272 -9.46 0.32 -12.40
C ARG A 272 -9.42 0.98 -13.76
N ARG A 273 -10.59 1.40 -14.27
CA ARG A 273 -10.74 1.98 -15.60
C ARG A 273 -9.91 3.26 -15.73
N GLU A 274 -9.93 4.13 -14.74
CA GLU A 274 -9.10 5.34 -14.71
C GLU A 274 -7.59 5.04 -14.87
N ARG A 275 -7.13 3.92 -14.31
CA ARG A 275 -5.73 3.50 -14.40
C ARG A 275 -5.41 2.80 -15.71
N GLU A 276 -6.39 2.11 -16.30
CA GLU A 276 -6.31 1.61 -17.68
C GLU A 276 -6.20 2.77 -18.67
N ASP A 277 -7.01 3.81 -18.52
CA ASP A 277 -6.95 5.03 -19.33
C ASP A 277 -5.59 5.76 -19.16
N ARG A 278 -5.07 5.85 -17.93
CA ARG A 278 -3.71 6.39 -17.67
C ARG A 278 -2.62 5.55 -18.35
N MET A 279 -2.74 4.22 -18.32
CA MET A 279 -1.78 3.33 -18.99
C MET A 279 -1.78 3.55 -20.51
N GLU A 280 -2.94 3.74 -21.12
CA GLU A 280 -3.04 4.11 -22.53
C GLU A 280 -2.36 5.46 -22.81
N GLY A 281 -2.59 6.46 -21.94
CA GLY A 281 -1.87 7.74 -21.99
C GLY A 281 -0.36 7.60 -21.94
N TYR A 282 0.18 6.71 -21.09
CA TYR A 282 1.62 6.43 -21.03
C TYR A 282 2.15 5.73 -22.29
N VAL A 283 1.36 4.87 -22.94
CA VAL A 283 1.74 4.27 -24.24
C VAL A 283 1.85 5.36 -25.31
N ASN A 284 0.87 6.26 -25.39
CA ASN A 284 0.87 7.38 -26.35
C ASN A 284 2.02 8.35 -26.07
N GLY A 285 2.23 8.75 -24.82
CA GLY A 285 3.35 9.61 -24.43
C GLY A 285 4.71 8.99 -24.73
N TYR A 286 4.84 7.65 -24.66
CA TYR A 286 6.05 6.94 -25.06
C TYR A 286 6.29 7.04 -26.58
N LEU A 287 5.25 6.86 -27.40
CA LEU A 287 5.34 7.04 -28.85
C LEU A 287 5.75 8.46 -29.22
N ASP A 288 5.09 9.46 -28.64
CA ASP A 288 5.37 10.88 -28.91
C ASP A 288 6.81 11.25 -28.53
N ALA A 289 7.29 10.76 -27.39
CA ALA A 289 8.64 11.06 -26.91
C ALA A 289 9.75 10.30 -27.67
N SER A 290 9.48 9.07 -28.12
CA SER A 290 10.53 8.15 -28.58
C SER A 290 10.51 7.88 -30.08
N TRP A 291 9.32 7.89 -30.71
CA TRP A 291 9.12 7.42 -32.09
C TRP A 291 8.63 8.52 -33.03
N ALA A 292 7.83 9.49 -32.57
CA ALA A 292 7.46 10.63 -33.40
C ALA A 292 8.69 11.41 -33.95
N PRO A 293 9.79 11.62 -33.19
CA PRO A 293 11.01 12.24 -33.73
C PRO A 293 11.78 11.38 -34.74
N VAL A 294 11.58 10.06 -34.71
CA VAL A 294 12.18 9.09 -35.66
C VAL A 294 11.40 9.13 -36.96
N VAL A 295 10.09 8.99 -36.87
CA VAL A 295 9.18 8.94 -38.02
C VAL A 295 9.12 10.29 -38.75
N SER A 296 9.22 11.42 -38.05
CA SER A 296 9.27 12.76 -38.66
C SER A 296 10.47 12.97 -39.59
N ARG A 297 11.51 12.12 -39.54
CA ARG A 297 12.62 12.17 -40.50
C ARG A 297 12.19 11.81 -41.92
N LEU A 298 11.09 11.07 -42.07
CA LEU A 298 10.51 10.66 -43.34
C LEU A 298 9.46 11.65 -43.87
N ASP A 299 9.14 12.72 -43.12
CA ASP A 299 8.16 13.72 -43.58
C ASP A 299 8.72 14.55 -44.75
N LEU A 300 8.23 14.23 -45.95
CA LEU A 300 8.63 14.85 -47.21
C LEU A 300 8.21 16.33 -47.30
N GLN A 301 7.12 16.75 -46.66
CA GLN A 301 6.69 18.17 -46.68
C GLN A 301 7.66 19.06 -45.88
N SER A 302 8.18 18.55 -44.76
CA SER A 302 9.22 19.22 -43.99
C SER A 302 10.54 19.29 -44.76
N SER A 303 10.86 18.26 -45.54
CA SER A 303 12.08 18.15 -46.36
C SER A 303 12.09 19.18 -47.49
N VAL A 304 10.99 19.35 -48.22
CA VAL A 304 10.88 20.31 -49.34
C VAL A 304 11.05 21.76 -48.86
N LYS A 305 10.46 22.13 -47.71
CA LYS A 305 10.59 23.48 -47.13
C LYS A 305 11.99 23.78 -46.58
N LEU A 306 12.71 22.78 -46.07
CA LEU A 306 14.07 22.95 -45.53
C LEU A 306 15.16 22.93 -46.62
N ASN A 307 14.95 22.16 -47.69
CA ASN A 307 15.90 22.05 -48.80
C ASN A 307 15.97 23.35 -49.63
N SER A 308 14.86 24.10 -49.73
CA SER A 308 14.86 25.43 -50.35
C SER A 308 15.62 26.48 -49.53
N VAL A 309 15.72 26.30 -48.21
CA VAL A 309 16.34 27.26 -47.28
C VAL A 309 17.84 26.98 -47.04
N LEU A 310 18.27 25.72 -47.01
CA LEU A 310 19.63 25.34 -46.57
C LEU A 310 20.57 24.84 -47.69
N GLY A 311 20.11 24.68 -48.93
CA GLY A 311 20.96 24.25 -50.05
C GLY A 311 21.62 22.86 -49.91
N ARG A 312 21.26 22.07 -48.88
CA ARG A 312 21.77 20.71 -48.65
C ARG A 312 20.82 19.68 -49.24
N ARG A 313 21.34 18.72 -50.01
CA ARG A 313 20.65 17.44 -50.27
C ARG A 313 20.61 16.66 -48.95
N ARG A 314 19.49 16.70 -48.23
CA ARG A 314 19.27 15.83 -47.08
C ARG A 314 19.06 14.40 -47.58
N ASP A 315 19.54 13.41 -46.83
CA ASP A 315 19.21 11.99 -46.98
C ASP A 315 18.20 11.62 -45.86
N PRO A 316 16.87 11.75 -46.12
CA PRO A 316 15.84 11.50 -45.12
C PRO A 316 15.85 10.05 -44.64
N LEU A 317 16.14 9.13 -45.56
CA LEU A 317 16.14 7.69 -45.32
C LEU A 317 17.32 7.28 -44.43
N GLY A 318 18.53 7.78 -44.71
CA GLY A 318 19.69 7.57 -43.85
C GLY A 318 19.53 8.19 -42.46
N ALA A 319 18.92 9.38 -42.37
CA ALA A 319 18.60 10.03 -41.10
C ALA A 319 17.54 9.24 -40.29
N PHE A 320 16.56 8.65 -40.95
CA PHE A 320 15.58 7.76 -40.34
C PHE A 320 16.24 6.50 -39.78
N TYR A 321 17.04 5.76 -40.57
CA TYR A 321 17.69 4.55 -40.09
C TYR A 321 18.64 4.82 -38.93
N SER A 322 19.41 5.89 -38.99
CA SER A 322 20.30 6.27 -37.89
C SER A 322 19.50 6.56 -36.62
N ALA A 323 18.38 7.27 -36.72
CA ALA A 323 17.51 7.57 -35.59
C ALA A 323 16.83 6.31 -35.04
N MET A 324 16.35 5.43 -35.92
CA MET A 324 15.72 4.16 -35.56
C MET A 324 16.71 3.20 -34.88
N GLU A 325 17.93 3.05 -35.42
CA GLU A 325 18.96 2.21 -34.82
C GLU A 325 19.38 2.70 -33.44
N ASN A 326 19.53 4.02 -33.27
CA ASN A 326 19.80 4.63 -31.98
C ASN A 326 18.64 4.36 -31.00
N ALA A 327 17.40 4.52 -31.43
CA ALA A 327 16.22 4.23 -30.61
C ALA A 327 16.17 2.75 -30.19
N CYS A 328 16.35 1.82 -31.14
CA CYS A 328 16.39 0.39 -30.87
C CYS A 328 17.54 0.02 -29.93
N SER A 329 18.74 0.55 -30.15
CA SER A 329 19.92 0.30 -29.32
C SER A 329 19.68 0.71 -27.86
N VAL A 330 19.16 1.93 -27.64
CA VAL A 330 18.86 2.44 -26.28
C VAL A 330 17.73 1.63 -25.63
N GLN A 331 16.66 1.36 -26.37
CA GLN A 331 15.44 0.73 -25.85
C GLN A 331 15.56 -0.79 -25.67
N ARG A 332 16.55 -1.46 -26.28
CA ARG A 332 16.90 -2.86 -25.96
C ARG A 332 17.22 -3.03 -24.47
N CYS A 333 17.85 -2.04 -23.85
CA CYS A 333 18.22 -2.06 -22.43
C CYS A 333 17.07 -1.65 -21.48
N TRP A 334 15.89 -1.28 -22.02
CA TRP A 334 14.74 -0.91 -21.20
C TRP A 334 13.97 -2.15 -20.79
N LYS A 335 13.65 -2.24 -19.51
CA LYS A 335 13.01 -3.40 -18.90
C LYS A 335 11.51 -3.24 -18.88
N VAL A 336 10.81 -4.15 -19.53
CA VAL A 336 9.34 -4.29 -19.46
C VAL A 336 9.02 -5.68 -18.92
N PRO A 337 8.82 -5.84 -17.60
CA PRO A 337 8.66 -7.16 -16.99
C PRO A 337 7.39 -7.90 -17.41
N SER A 338 6.34 -7.18 -17.82
CA SER A 338 5.08 -7.79 -18.27
C SER A 338 5.18 -8.17 -19.75
N PRO A 339 5.06 -9.46 -20.12
CA PRO A 339 5.09 -9.87 -21.53
C PRO A 339 3.90 -9.31 -22.32
N VAL A 340 2.77 -9.06 -21.64
CA VAL A 340 1.59 -8.43 -22.25
C VAL A 340 1.90 -6.99 -22.63
N LEU A 341 2.44 -6.19 -21.70
CA LEU A 341 2.82 -4.80 -21.99
C LEU A 341 3.91 -4.73 -23.06
N ARG A 342 4.88 -5.65 -23.02
CA ARG A 342 5.94 -5.71 -24.02
C ARG A 342 5.37 -5.93 -25.42
N ARG A 343 4.43 -6.86 -25.56
CA ARG A 343 3.72 -7.11 -26.82
C ARG A 343 2.92 -5.90 -27.27
N VAL A 344 2.21 -5.24 -26.36
CA VAL A 344 1.45 -4.00 -26.66
C VAL A 344 2.39 -2.93 -27.18
N LEU A 345 3.46 -2.59 -26.45
CA LEU A 345 4.42 -1.57 -26.87
C LEU A 345 5.05 -1.88 -28.23
N ARG A 346 5.52 -3.11 -28.45
CA ARG A 346 6.09 -3.52 -29.75
C ARG A 346 5.09 -3.37 -30.90
N ARG A 347 3.83 -3.80 -30.68
CA ARG A 347 2.77 -3.64 -31.66
C ARG A 347 2.49 -2.16 -31.94
N THR A 348 2.34 -1.35 -30.90
CA THR A 348 2.03 0.07 -31.04
C THR A 348 3.14 0.84 -31.75
N VAL A 349 4.41 0.47 -31.52
CA VAL A 349 5.55 1.01 -32.30
C VAL A 349 5.48 0.57 -33.76
N TRP A 350 5.22 -0.70 -34.02
CA TRP A 350 5.04 -1.22 -35.39
C TRP A 350 3.93 -0.48 -36.14
N GLU A 351 2.76 -0.33 -35.52
CA GLU A 351 1.60 0.39 -36.06
C GLU A 351 1.90 1.88 -36.31
N HIS A 352 2.87 2.45 -35.58
CA HIS A 352 3.27 3.85 -35.74
C HIS A 352 4.34 4.05 -36.84
N VAL A 353 5.31 3.14 -36.94
CA VAL A 353 6.49 3.30 -37.82
C VAL A 353 6.23 2.76 -39.23
N VAL A 354 5.66 1.55 -39.35
CA VAL A 354 5.57 0.84 -40.63
C VAL A 354 4.67 1.57 -41.64
N PRO A 355 3.49 2.10 -41.28
CA PRO A 355 2.65 2.80 -42.24
C PRO A 355 3.32 4.07 -42.82
N VAL A 356 4.09 4.80 -42.02
CA VAL A 356 4.78 6.00 -42.50
C VAL A 356 5.97 5.63 -43.37
N TYR A 357 6.69 4.57 -43.01
CA TYR A 357 7.76 4.03 -43.84
C TYR A 357 7.26 3.53 -45.20
N GLY A 358 6.15 2.77 -45.23
CA GLY A 358 5.53 2.29 -46.47
C GLY A 358 5.12 3.43 -47.40
N ARG A 359 4.41 4.45 -46.86
CA ARG A 359 4.03 5.64 -47.64
C ARG A 359 5.25 6.36 -48.23
N TYR A 360 6.33 6.49 -47.47
CA TYR A 360 7.57 7.08 -47.98
C TYR A 360 8.16 6.27 -49.14
N LEU A 361 8.17 4.93 -49.06
CA LEU A 361 8.67 4.08 -50.14
C LEU A 361 7.84 4.18 -51.42
N ASP A 362 6.52 4.27 -51.27
CA ASP A 362 5.58 4.44 -52.39
C ASP A 362 5.81 5.79 -53.09
N GLU A 363 6.00 6.87 -52.33
CA GLU A 363 6.21 8.23 -52.86
C GLU A 363 7.62 8.45 -53.41
N ALA A 364 8.65 7.85 -52.81
CA ALA A 364 10.05 8.00 -53.20
C ALA A 364 10.50 7.03 -54.32
N GLY A 365 9.64 6.09 -54.72
CA GLY A 365 9.94 5.13 -55.80
C GLY A 365 11.00 4.09 -55.43
N GLN A 366 10.91 3.50 -54.23
CA GLN A 366 11.79 2.42 -53.74
C GLN A 366 13.30 2.66 -53.99
N PRO A 367 13.94 3.56 -53.21
CA PRO A 367 15.36 3.82 -53.34
C PRO A 367 16.20 2.55 -53.06
N ALA A 368 17.33 2.39 -53.76
CA ALA A 368 18.18 1.19 -53.65
C ALA A 368 18.74 0.90 -52.23
N ALA A 369 18.70 1.88 -51.33
CA ALA A 369 19.10 1.76 -49.92
C ALA A 369 17.92 1.45 -48.97
N ALA A 370 16.71 1.21 -49.51
CA ALA A 370 15.55 0.81 -48.73
C ALA A 370 15.72 -0.60 -48.16
N ARG A 371 15.53 -0.74 -46.83
CA ARG A 371 15.35 -2.02 -46.15
C ARG A 371 13.96 -2.54 -46.47
N THR A 372 13.79 -3.85 -46.43
CA THR A 372 12.43 -4.39 -46.58
C THR A 372 11.61 -4.10 -45.32
N VAL A 373 10.28 -4.14 -45.45
CA VAL A 373 9.39 -3.95 -44.29
C VAL A 373 9.67 -5.00 -43.22
N GLU A 374 9.92 -6.25 -43.64
CA GLU A 374 10.24 -7.37 -42.75
C GLU A 374 11.55 -7.15 -41.97
N GLU A 375 12.55 -6.48 -42.56
CA GLU A 375 13.80 -6.14 -41.87
C GLU A 375 13.58 -5.09 -40.77
N VAL A 376 12.74 -4.09 -41.04
CA VAL A 376 12.33 -3.08 -40.05
C VAL A 376 11.53 -3.75 -38.92
N GLU A 377 10.59 -4.64 -39.26
CA GLU A 377 9.81 -5.41 -38.28
C GLU A 377 10.70 -6.24 -37.36
N ARG A 378 11.67 -6.96 -37.93
CA ARG A 378 12.62 -7.75 -37.15
C ARG A 378 13.38 -6.88 -36.15
N GLN A 379 13.85 -5.70 -36.55
CA GLN A 379 14.55 -4.79 -35.64
C GLN A 379 13.65 -4.27 -34.51
N LEU A 380 12.38 -3.95 -34.80
CA LEU A 380 11.41 -3.52 -33.79
C LEU A 380 11.02 -4.65 -32.82
N SER A 381 11.10 -5.90 -33.28
CA SER A 381 10.80 -7.07 -32.44
C SER A 381 11.80 -7.26 -31.29
N GLU A 382 13.02 -6.69 -31.39
CA GLU A 382 14.08 -6.80 -30.39
C GLU A 382 13.97 -5.75 -29.25
N LEU A 383 13.01 -4.83 -29.32
CA LEU A 383 12.80 -3.80 -28.28
C LEU A 383 12.44 -4.45 -26.94
N PHE A 384 13.04 -3.99 -25.84
CA PHE A 384 12.75 -4.47 -24.47
C PHE A 384 13.11 -5.95 -24.17
N GLU A 385 14.11 -6.51 -24.85
CA GLU A 385 14.62 -7.87 -24.56
C GLU A 385 15.64 -7.93 -23.40
N GLY A 386 16.06 -6.78 -22.85
CA GLY A 386 17.06 -6.68 -21.76
C GLY A 386 16.55 -6.71 -20.32
#